data_AF-A0A166P791-F1
#
_entry.id   AF-A0A166P791-F1
#
_cell.length_a   1.000
_cell.length_b   1.000
_cell.length_c   1.000
_cell.angle_alpha   90.00
_cell.angle_beta   90.00
_cell.angle_gamma   90.00
#
_symmetry.space_group_name_H-M   'P 1'
#
loop_
_entity.id
_entity.type
_entity.pdbx_description
1 polymer ?
#
loop_
_entity_poly.entity_id
_entity_poly.type
_entity_poly.pdbx_seq_one_letter_code
_entity_poly.pdbx_strand_id
1 'polypeptide(L)'
;MRDPNGIEGQPAAVPADVLDELAAAVAGVLPTLIARIPPEPAAQLGRLGVPVAPGERPIAPGRGGLPFVAPVPVARPQPAPGPYFVSGPPALPAQTGGPSASSTLSALRGLGQLLPERVLGALELAVDEVELPGVPGGLTTSLPIAETQQWFVTAVVGGGGGTEEAVRLLDQLRPGVSALAHALVQALATHPAITPHLAVETSAPPHSERDGAAAESAIAARHGAAYLALAVATARALLREVAVPTPPSRAATVVGLGLGTAARIPHPERLADFSWIRIGGRGTRTVR
;
A
#
# COMPACT_ATOMS: atom_id res chain seq x y z
N MET A 1 -14.58 -16.61 35.39
CA MET A 1 -13.33 -16.57 34.62
C MET A 1 -13.74 -16.26 33.18
N ARG A 2 -13.64 -14.99 32.75
CA ARG A 2 -14.04 -14.54 31.41
C ARG A 2 -12.87 -14.81 30.46
N ASP A 3 -13.14 -15.40 29.30
CA ASP A 3 -12.17 -15.53 28.21
C ASP A 3 -11.73 -14.14 27.72
N PRO A 4 -10.42 -13.82 27.71
CA PRO A 4 -9.89 -12.55 27.20
C PRO A 4 -9.64 -12.53 25.68
N ASN A 5 -10.06 -13.56 24.93
CA ASN A 5 -9.80 -13.69 23.48
C ASN A 5 -11.02 -13.36 22.58
N GLY A 6 -12.03 -12.68 23.11
CA GLY A 6 -13.21 -12.30 22.35
C GLY A 6 -13.01 -11.04 21.52
N ILE A 7 -13.29 -11.15 20.22
CA ILE A 7 -13.52 -10.07 19.25
C ILE A 7 -12.25 -9.39 18.73
N GLU A 8 -11.46 -10.14 17.94
CA GLU A 8 -10.82 -9.51 16.78
C GLU A 8 -11.86 -8.64 16.07
N GLY A 9 -11.56 -7.36 15.86
CA GLY A 9 -12.41 -6.42 15.14
C GLY A 9 -12.47 -6.77 13.65
N GLN A 10 -12.98 -7.95 13.31
CA GLN A 10 -13.40 -8.29 11.98
C GLN A 10 -14.43 -7.22 11.60
N PRO A 11 -14.17 -6.38 10.58
CA PRO A 11 -15.17 -5.42 10.15
C PRO A 11 -16.44 -6.20 9.83
N ALA A 12 -17.59 -5.74 10.33
CA ALA A 12 -18.85 -6.43 10.11
C ALA A 12 -19.02 -6.71 8.62
N ALA A 13 -19.46 -7.92 8.29
CA ALA A 13 -19.59 -8.35 6.90
C ALA A 13 -20.47 -7.36 6.13
N VAL A 14 -19.94 -6.82 5.04
CA VAL A 14 -20.69 -5.93 4.14
C VAL A 14 -21.75 -6.78 3.43
N PRO A 15 -23.01 -6.33 3.39
CA PRO A 15 -24.07 -7.04 2.67
C PRO A 15 -23.70 -7.29 1.20
N ALA A 16 -24.08 -8.45 0.66
CA ALA A 16 -23.69 -8.85 -0.70
C ALA A 16 -24.22 -7.90 -1.78
N ASP A 17 -25.45 -7.40 -1.61
CA ASP A 17 -26.07 -6.39 -2.47
C ASP A 17 -25.28 -5.07 -2.50
N VAL A 18 -24.80 -4.61 -1.34
CA VAL A 18 -23.93 -3.44 -1.24
C VAL A 18 -22.58 -3.69 -1.94
N LEU A 19 -22.03 -4.91 -1.82
CA LEU A 19 -20.80 -5.27 -2.51
C LEU A 19 -20.99 -5.32 -4.04
N ASP A 20 -22.13 -5.84 -4.51
CA ASP A 20 -22.48 -5.90 -5.94
C ASP A 20 -22.61 -4.50 -6.56
N GLU A 21 -23.32 -3.59 -5.87
CA GLU A 21 -23.46 -2.19 -6.29
C GLU A 21 -22.11 -1.47 -6.32
N LEU A 22 -21.29 -1.66 -5.28
CA LEU A 22 -19.94 -1.12 -5.23
C LEU A 22 -19.07 -1.69 -6.37
N ALA A 23 -19.16 -2.99 -6.64
CA ALA A 23 -18.42 -3.62 -7.72
C ALA A 23 -18.80 -3.06 -9.09
N ALA A 24 -20.09 -2.81 -9.34
CA ALA A 24 -20.54 -2.18 -10.58
C ALA A 24 -20.00 -0.75 -10.74
N ALA A 25 -20.08 0.07 -9.68
CA ALA A 25 -19.57 1.44 -9.69
C ALA A 25 -18.04 1.48 -9.91
N VAL A 26 -17.31 0.60 -9.24
CA VAL A 26 -15.85 0.47 -9.34
C VAL A 26 -15.44 -0.04 -10.73
N ALA A 27 -16.08 -1.09 -11.25
CA ALA A 27 -15.82 -1.62 -12.59
C ALA A 27 -15.96 -0.54 -13.69
N GLY A 28 -16.94 0.36 -13.55
CA GLY A 28 -17.17 1.45 -14.50
C GLY A 28 -16.01 2.45 -14.61
N VAL A 29 -15.20 2.63 -13.56
CA VAL A 29 -14.10 3.60 -13.55
C VAL A 29 -12.71 2.97 -13.69
N LEU A 30 -12.59 1.65 -13.51
CA LEU A 30 -11.32 0.93 -13.52
C LEU A 30 -10.47 1.20 -14.77
N PRO A 31 -11.01 1.08 -16.01
CA PRO A 31 -10.23 1.31 -17.22
C PRO A 31 -9.62 2.72 -17.27
N THR A 32 -10.39 3.73 -16.85
CA THR A 32 -9.94 5.13 -16.82
C THR A 32 -8.82 5.32 -15.81
N LEU A 33 -8.92 4.75 -14.60
CA LEU A 33 -7.86 4.83 -13.59
C LEU A 33 -6.61 4.08 -14.02
N ILE A 34 -6.73 2.88 -14.58
CA ILE A 34 -5.60 2.08 -15.09
C ILE A 34 -4.79 2.88 -16.11
N ALA A 35 -5.45 3.58 -17.04
CA ALA A 35 -4.79 4.38 -18.06
C ALA A 35 -4.01 5.60 -17.50
N ARG A 36 -4.30 6.03 -16.27
CA ARG A 36 -3.64 7.18 -15.62
C ARG A 36 -2.49 6.79 -14.72
N ILE A 37 -2.39 5.52 -14.33
CA ILE A 37 -1.34 5.06 -13.42
C ILE A 37 -0.02 4.92 -14.20
N PRO A 38 1.07 5.59 -13.77
CA PRO A 38 2.34 5.47 -14.45
C PRO A 38 2.91 4.04 -14.38
N PRO A 39 3.51 3.52 -15.46
CA PRO A 39 3.89 2.11 -15.55
C PRO A 39 5.04 1.73 -14.62
N GLU A 40 5.96 2.66 -14.31
CA GLU A 40 7.10 2.36 -13.42
C GLU A 40 6.66 2.11 -11.96
N PRO A 41 5.93 3.02 -11.27
CA PRO A 41 5.35 2.75 -9.96
C PRO A 41 4.44 1.52 -9.96
N ALA A 42 3.65 1.33 -11.03
CA ALA A 42 2.80 0.15 -11.17
C ALA A 42 3.62 -1.14 -11.22
N ALA A 43 4.73 -1.17 -11.97
CA ALA A 43 5.61 -2.33 -12.03
C ALA A 43 6.24 -2.63 -10.67
N GLN A 44 6.62 -1.59 -9.91
CA GLN A 44 7.15 -1.75 -8.55
C GLN A 44 6.10 -2.40 -7.63
N LEU A 45 4.88 -1.86 -7.61
CA LEU A 45 3.76 -2.44 -6.84
C LEU A 45 3.47 -3.88 -7.27
N GLY A 46 3.38 -4.11 -8.58
CA GLY A 46 3.14 -5.42 -9.15
C GLY A 46 4.23 -6.43 -8.81
N ARG A 47 5.42 -6.03 -8.34
CA ARG A 47 6.50 -6.94 -7.90
C ARG A 47 6.45 -7.27 -6.40
N LEU A 48 5.71 -6.54 -5.57
CA LEU A 48 5.76 -6.67 -4.11
C LEU A 48 5.30 -8.01 -3.54
N GLY A 49 4.58 -8.81 -4.33
CA GLY A 49 4.23 -10.20 -3.96
C GLY A 49 5.03 -11.28 -4.69
N VAL A 50 6.11 -10.94 -5.40
CA VAL A 50 7.04 -11.94 -5.97
C VAL A 50 8.03 -12.34 -4.87
N PRO A 51 8.08 -13.62 -4.45
CA PRO A 51 9.18 -14.08 -3.61
C PRO A 51 10.47 -13.88 -4.40
N VAL A 52 11.35 -13.01 -3.92
CA VAL A 52 12.71 -12.87 -4.46
C VAL A 52 13.39 -14.22 -4.28
N ALA A 53 13.86 -14.83 -5.37
CA ALA A 53 14.55 -16.10 -5.28
C ALA A 53 15.76 -15.97 -4.34
N PRO A 54 16.03 -16.96 -3.47
CA PRO A 54 17.21 -16.93 -2.62
C PRO A 54 18.47 -16.79 -3.49
N GLY A 55 19.12 -15.62 -3.45
CA GLY A 55 20.31 -15.32 -4.24
C GLY A 55 20.22 -14.07 -5.13
N GLU A 56 19.02 -13.58 -5.44
CA GLU A 56 18.86 -12.26 -6.08
C GLU A 56 18.91 -11.16 -5.02
N ARG A 57 19.91 -10.29 -5.12
CA ARG A 57 19.97 -9.10 -4.29
C ARG A 57 18.83 -8.16 -4.73
N PRO A 58 18.00 -7.64 -3.82
CA PRO A 58 17.04 -6.60 -4.14
C PRO A 58 17.76 -5.47 -4.87
N ILE A 59 17.29 -5.12 -6.06
CA ILE A 59 17.80 -3.96 -6.79
C ILE A 59 17.41 -2.74 -5.94
N ALA A 60 18.36 -2.23 -5.16
CA ALA A 60 18.18 -0.99 -4.44
C ALA A 60 17.81 0.10 -5.46
N PRO A 61 16.75 0.90 -5.23
CA PRO A 61 16.43 1.99 -6.12
C PRO A 61 17.65 2.89 -6.26
N GLY A 62 18.04 3.14 -7.52
CA GLY A 62 19.31 3.73 -7.91
C GLY A 62 19.69 4.94 -7.06
N ARG A 63 20.73 4.77 -6.24
CA ARG A 63 21.46 5.88 -5.64
C ARG A 63 22.27 6.52 -6.76
N GLY A 64 21.76 7.63 -7.31
CA GLY A 64 22.46 8.44 -8.29
C GLY A 64 23.89 8.69 -7.84
N GLY A 65 24.85 8.33 -8.68
CA GLY A 65 26.27 8.39 -8.38
C GLY A 65 26.73 9.83 -8.20
N LEU A 66 27.16 10.15 -6.98
CA LEU A 66 28.15 11.18 -6.72
C LEU A 66 29.24 10.53 -5.85
N PRO A 67 30.53 10.83 -6.10
CA PRO A 67 31.63 10.28 -5.33
C PRO A 67 31.57 10.85 -3.90
N PHE A 68 31.17 10.03 -2.94
CA PHE A 68 31.25 10.36 -1.52
C PHE A 68 32.71 10.27 -1.09
N VAL A 69 33.37 11.42 -0.95
CA VAL A 69 34.64 11.54 -0.22
C VAL A 69 34.31 11.37 1.25
N ALA A 70 34.78 10.27 1.85
CA ALA A 70 34.61 10.02 3.27
C ALA A 70 35.37 11.09 4.09
N PRO A 71 34.75 11.74 5.08
CA PRO A 71 35.48 12.63 5.97
C PRO A 71 36.38 11.83 6.93
N VAL A 72 37.63 12.26 7.04
CA VAL A 72 38.63 11.75 7.99
C VAL A 72 38.13 11.97 9.42
N PRO A 73 38.20 10.97 10.31
CA PRO A 73 37.79 11.14 11.70
C PRO A 73 38.78 12.06 12.44
N VAL A 74 38.30 13.25 12.82
CA VAL A 74 39.00 14.13 13.76
C VAL A 74 38.73 13.62 15.18
N ALA A 75 39.77 13.19 15.87
CA ALA A 75 39.72 12.78 17.26
C ALA A 75 39.25 13.96 18.14
N ARG A 76 38.10 13.82 18.81
CA ARG A 76 37.64 14.77 19.83
C ARG A 76 38.32 14.48 21.17
N PRO A 77 38.73 15.51 21.94
CA PRO A 77 39.19 15.35 23.31
C PRO A 77 38.05 14.88 24.21
N GLN A 78 38.33 13.88 25.03
CA GLN A 78 37.42 13.28 26.00
C GLN A 78 37.39 14.13 27.28
N PRO A 79 36.24 14.70 27.71
CA PRO A 79 36.15 15.43 28.96
C PRO A 79 36.07 14.47 30.16
N ALA A 80 36.70 14.88 31.26
CA ALA A 80 36.81 14.15 32.52
C ALA A 80 35.44 13.93 33.23
N PRO A 81 35.30 12.88 34.05
CA PRO A 81 34.05 12.54 34.73
C PRO A 81 33.76 13.49 35.91
N GLY A 82 32.67 14.25 35.80
CA GLY A 82 32.05 14.95 36.93
C GLY A 82 30.97 14.09 37.61
N PRO A 83 30.62 14.38 38.89
CA PRO A 83 29.66 13.59 39.66
C PRO A 83 28.23 13.80 39.15
N TYR A 84 27.58 12.70 38.77
CA TYR A 84 26.20 12.68 38.28
C TYR A 84 25.20 12.84 39.44
N PHE A 85 24.42 13.92 39.37
CA PHE A 85 23.14 14.05 40.08
C PHE A 85 22.15 13.06 39.47
N VAL A 86 21.67 12.11 40.28
CA VAL A 86 20.56 11.22 39.93
C VAL A 86 19.26 11.99 40.13
N SER A 87 18.71 12.51 39.03
CA SER A 87 17.28 12.81 38.91
C SER A 87 16.82 12.14 37.63
N GLY A 88 16.37 10.89 37.79
CA GLY A 88 15.77 10.14 36.70
C GLY A 88 14.46 10.82 36.28
N PRO A 89 14.21 11.01 34.97
CA PRO A 89 12.86 11.29 34.51
C PRO A 89 11.94 10.12 34.92
N PRO A 90 10.65 10.36 35.20
CA PRO A 90 9.73 9.26 35.43
C PRO A 90 9.80 8.34 34.20
N ALA A 91 10.03 7.06 34.46
CA ALA A 91 9.99 6.03 33.44
C ALA A 91 8.66 6.14 32.70
N LEU A 92 8.70 6.69 31.49
CA LEU A 92 7.62 6.53 30.55
C LEU A 92 7.39 5.02 30.45
N PRO A 93 6.16 4.52 30.60
CA PRO A 93 5.89 3.11 30.40
C PRO A 93 6.42 2.76 29.01
N ALA A 94 7.25 1.71 28.96
CA ALA A 94 7.60 1.07 27.72
C ALA A 94 6.28 0.80 26.99
N GLN A 95 6.07 1.49 25.86
CA GLN A 95 4.98 1.18 24.95
C GLN A 95 5.25 -0.21 24.38
N THR A 96 4.91 -1.24 25.14
CA THR A 96 4.61 -2.56 24.62
C THR A 96 3.51 -2.35 23.59
N GLY A 97 3.85 -2.60 22.32
CA GLY A 97 3.00 -2.33 21.18
C GLY A 97 1.58 -2.87 21.39
N GLY A 98 0.63 -1.96 21.55
CA GLY A 98 -0.78 -2.27 21.40
C GLY A 98 -1.05 -2.68 19.94
N PRO A 99 -1.87 -3.71 19.68
CA PRO A 99 -2.15 -4.16 18.33
C PRO A 99 -3.09 -3.19 17.59
N SER A 100 -2.53 -2.17 16.92
CA SER A 100 -3.13 -1.47 15.75
C SER A 100 -2.27 -0.29 15.24
N ALA A 101 -0.96 -0.45 15.12
CA ALA A 101 -0.26 0.33 14.10
C ALA A 101 -0.75 -0.21 12.75
N SER A 102 -1.64 0.55 12.10
CA SER A 102 -2.37 0.15 10.88
C SER A 102 -1.45 -0.60 9.91
N SER A 103 -1.77 -1.85 9.61
CA SER A 103 -0.99 -2.68 8.68
C SER A 103 -0.86 -2.03 7.30
N THR A 104 -1.83 -1.20 6.92
CA THR A 104 -1.79 -0.32 5.75
C THR A 104 -0.69 0.74 5.85
N LEU A 105 -0.53 1.42 6.99
CA LEU A 105 0.59 2.35 7.22
C LEU A 105 1.94 1.64 7.21
N SER A 106 2.02 0.45 7.82
CA SER A 106 3.25 -0.36 7.80
C SER A 106 3.64 -0.74 6.37
N ALA A 107 2.66 -1.19 5.57
CA ALA A 107 2.87 -1.50 4.16
C ALA A 107 3.30 -0.26 3.37
N LEU A 108 2.65 0.89 3.58
CA LEU A 108 2.99 2.16 2.94
C LEU A 108 4.42 2.60 3.26
N ARG A 109 4.85 2.50 4.52
CA ARG A 109 6.24 2.75 4.93
C ARG A 109 7.23 1.80 4.25
N GLY A 110 6.84 0.54 4.05
CA GLY A 110 7.62 -0.45 3.33
C GLY A 110 7.89 -0.10 1.86
N LEU A 111 7.06 0.74 1.24
CA LEU A 111 7.25 1.24 -0.13
C LEU A 111 8.35 2.31 -0.24
N GLY A 112 8.76 2.88 0.89
CA GLY A 112 9.61 4.07 0.94
C GLY A 112 8.86 5.36 0.58
N GLN A 113 9.54 6.51 0.68
CA GLN A 113 8.91 7.82 0.52
C GLN A 113 8.63 8.20 -0.94
N LEU A 114 9.48 7.80 -1.88
CA LEU A 114 9.40 8.30 -3.26
C LEU A 114 8.24 7.71 -4.07
N LEU A 115 7.90 6.44 -3.84
CA LEU A 115 6.85 5.77 -4.61
C LEU A 115 5.48 6.40 -4.32
N PRO A 116 5.03 6.56 -3.05
CA PRO A 116 3.74 7.18 -2.77
C PRO A 116 3.61 8.61 -3.30
N GLU A 117 4.66 9.42 -3.20
CA GLU A 117 4.63 10.81 -3.70
C GLU A 117 4.57 10.88 -5.22
N ARG A 118 5.26 9.99 -5.94
CA ARG A 118 5.16 9.91 -7.41
C ARG A 118 3.77 9.50 -7.87
N VAL A 119 3.17 8.53 -7.18
CA VAL A 119 1.80 8.09 -7.48
C VAL A 119 0.79 9.18 -7.13
N LEU A 120 0.98 9.87 -5.99
CA LEU A 120 0.16 11.02 -5.62
C LEU A 120 0.23 12.10 -6.71
N GLY A 121 1.42 12.54 -7.11
CA GLY A 121 1.54 13.56 -8.16
C GLY A 121 0.94 13.15 -9.51
N ALA A 122 0.93 11.86 -9.84
CA ALA A 122 0.30 11.36 -11.06
C ALA A 122 -1.23 11.27 -10.96
N LEU A 123 -1.76 10.97 -9.78
CA LEU A 123 -3.19 10.73 -9.55
C LEU A 123 -3.92 11.89 -8.90
N GLU A 124 -3.24 12.97 -8.48
CA GLU A 124 -3.82 14.09 -7.75
C GLU A 124 -5.05 14.66 -8.45
N LEU A 125 -4.93 15.01 -9.73
CA LEU A 125 -6.03 15.54 -10.54
C LEU A 125 -7.03 14.44 -10.94
N ALA A 126 -6.53 13.26 -11.30
CA ALA A 126 -7.38 12.16 -11.79
C ALA A 126 -8.33 11.65 -10.70
N VAL A 127 -7.87 11.58 -9.44
CA VAL A 127 -8.71 11.16 -8.33
C VAL A 127 -9.89 12.10 -8.21
N ASP A 128 -9.70 13.41 -8.28
CA ASP A 128 -10.79 14.38 -8.12
C ASP A 128 -11.78 14.36 -9.30
N GLU A 129 -11.30 14.18 -10.53
CA GLU A 129 -12.13 14.08 -11.74
C GLU A 129 -12.95 12.79 -11.85
N VAL A 130 -12.49 11.67 -11.26
CA VAL A 130 -13.18 10.39 -11.40
C VAL A 130 -14.46 10.37 -10.60
N GLU A 131 -15.60 10.53 -11.24
CA GLU A 131 -16.90 10.34 -10.61
C GLU A 131 -17.19 8.85 -10.46
N LEU A 132 -17.68 8.46 -9.27
CA LEU A 132 -18.15 7.12 -8.97
C LEU A 132 -19.69 7.15 -8.84
N PRO A 133 -20.43 7.15 -9.96
CA PRO A 133 -21.89 7.13 -9.92
C PRO A 133 -22.38 5.82 -9.34
N GLY A 134 -23.48 5.87 -8.57
CA GLY A 134 -24.11 4.66 -8.04
C GLY A 134 -23.37 3.96 -6.90
N VAL A 135 -22.40 4.62 -6.24
CA VAL A 135 -21.80 4.06 -5.02
C VAL A 135 -22.87 3.92 -3.94
N PRO A 136 -23.04 2.71 -3.36
CA PRO A 136 -24.01 2.47 -2.31
C PRO A 136 -23.68 3.29 -1.07
N GLY A 137 -24.71 3.66 -0.31
CA GLY A 137 -24.54 4.21 1.02
C GLY A 137 -24.37 3.10 2.07
N GLY A 138 -23.76 3.45 3.20
CA GLY A 138 -23.68 2.60 4.38
C GLY A 138 -22.43 1.74 4.48
N LEU A 139 -21.43 1.91 3.60
CA LEU A 139 -20.14 1.21 3.67
C LEU A 139 -19.45 1.38 5.04
N THR A 140 -19.64 2.53 5.68
CA THR A 140 -18.98 2.89 6.94
C THR A 140 -19.85 2.71 8.18
N THR A 141 -21.07 2.19 8.04
CA THR A 141 -22.05 2.06 9.14
C THR A 141 -21.59 1.16 10.28
N SER A 142 -20.75 0.17 9.97
CA SER A 142 -20.19 -0.77 10.94
C SER A 142 -18.94 -0.24 11.64
N LEU A 143 -18.40 0.91 11.23
CA LEU A 143 -17.20 1.47 11.83
C LEU A 143 -17.51 2.23 13.11
N PRO A 144 -16.66 2.10 14.14
CA PRO A 144 -16.80 2.92 15.33
C PRO A 144 -16.63 4.40 14.96
N ILE A 145 -17.54 5.23 15.47
CA ILE A 145 -17.32 6.67 15.49
C ILE A 145 -16.35 6.92 16.65
N ALA A 146 -15.24 7.60 16.39
CA ALA A 146 -14.34 7.99 17.47
C ALA A 146 -15.11 8.86 18.47
N GLU A 147 -15.14 8.47 19.74
CA GLU A 147 -15.68 9.33 20.79
C GLU A 147 -14.90 10.64 20.78
N THR A 148 -15.62 11.75 20.61
CA THR A 148 -15.16 13.14 20.47
C THR A 148 -14.45 13.69 21.73
N GLN A 149 -13.68 12.87 22.45
CA GLN A 149 -12.91 13.27 23.62
C GLN A 149 -11.57 13.89 23.17
N GLN A 150 -11.54 15.22 23.11
CA GLN A 150 -10.37 16.11 23.15
C GLN A 150 -9.19 15.74 22.22
N TRP A 151 -9.32 16.13 20.96
CA TRP A 151 -8.28 16.20 19.94
C TRP A 151 -7.24 17.29 20.28
N PHE A 152 -6.39 17.09 21.29
CA PHE A 152 -5.16 17.86 21.35
C PHE A 152 -4.27 17.41 20.18
N VAL A 153 -4.25 18.20 19.11
CA VAL A 153 -3.29 18.07 18.01
C VAL A 153 -1.93 18.44 18.58
N THR A 154 -1.26 17.46 19.17
CA THR A 154 0.20 17.52 19.25
C THR A 154 0.66 17.42 17.80
N ALA A 155 1.02 18.55 17.20
CA ALA A 155 1.69 18.61 15.91
C ALA A 155 3.05 17.91 16.06
N VAL A 156 3.03 16.59 15.97
CA VAL A 156 4.26 15.80 15.88
C VAL A 156 4.81 16.10 14.50
N VAL A 157 5.92 16.84 14.46
CA VAL A 157 6.75 17.03 13.26
C VAL A 157 7.35 15.66 12.92
N GLY A 158 6.55 14.80 12.30
CA GLY A 158 6.97 13.51 11.79
C GLY A 158 7.49 13.68 10.37
N GLY A 159 8.71 13.25 10.09
CA GLY A 159 9.33 13.31 8.76
C GLY A 159 8.74 12.33 7.73
N GLY A 160 7.43 12.09 7.78
CA GLY A 160 6.71 11.23 6.83
C GLY A 160 6.31 11.97 5.55
N GLY A 161 6.03 11.21 4.48
CA GLY A 161 5.41 11.75 3.26
C GLY A 161 3.96 12.19 3.48
N GLY A 162 3.44 13.02 2.59
CA GLY A 162 2.09 13.57 2.69
C GLY A 162 1.00 12.50 2.70
N THR A 163 1.21 11.39 1.96
CA THR A 163 0.28 10.25 1.96
C THR A 163 0.30 9.46 3.28
N GLU A 164 1.48 9.30 3.90
CA GLU A 164 1.61 8.56 5.16
C GLU A 164 0.92 9.30 6.30
N GLU A 165 1.20 10.61 6.39
CA GLU A 165 0.57 11.47 7.38
C GLU A 165 -0.95 11.51 7.20
N ALA A 166 -1.42 11.59 5.95
CA ALA A 166 -2.85 11.59 5.65
C ALA A 166 -3.56 10.31 6.12
N VAL A 167 -2.97 9.13 5.89
CA VAL A 167 -3.54 7.85 6.34
C VAL A 167 -3.44 7.71 7.86
N ARG A 168 -2.36 8.20 8.47
CA ARG A 168 -2.20 8.20 9.93
C ARG A 168 -3.29 9.01 10.61
N LEU A 169 -3.55 10.22 10.11
CA LEU A 169 -4.62 11.07 10.62
C LEU A 169 -5.99 10.44 10.38
N LEU A 170 -6.22 9.82 9.21
CA LEU A 170 -7.45 9.10 8.91
C LEU A 170 -7.72 7.99 9.93
N ASP A 171 -6.75 7.12 10.20
CA ASP A 171 -6.92 6.00 11.14
C ASP A 171 -7.09 6.50 12.59
N GLN A 172 -6.51 7.64 12.94
CA GLN A 172 -6.75 8.29 14.24
C GLN A 172 -8.17 8.84 14.37
N LEU A 173 -8.69 9.45 13.30
CA LEU A 173 -10.02 10.06 13.28
C LEU A 173 -11.13 9.02 13.15
N ARG A 174 -10.88 7.95 12.40
CA ARG A 174 -11.84 6.88 12.11
C ARG A 174 -11.14 5.52 12.18
N PRO A 175 -10.95 4.99 13.40
CA PRO A 175 -10.33 3.69 13.60
C PRO A 175 -11.03 2.59 12.78
N GLY A 176 -10.23 1.77 12.10
CA GLY A 176 -10.72 0.63 11.31
C GLY A 176 -11.00 0.93 9.83
N VAL A 177 -10.96 2.19 9.38
CA VAL A 177 -11.15 2.53 7.95
C VAL A 177 -10.13 1.82 7.06
N SER A 178 -8.84 1.81 7.45
CA SER A 178 -7.81 1.10 6.68
C SER A 178 -8.00 -0.42 6.60
N ALA A 179 -8.56 -1.03 7.65
CA ALA A 179 -8.87 -2.45 7.67
C ALA A 179 -10.07 -2.77 6.79
N LEU A 180 -11.12 -1.96 6.86
CA LEU A 180 -12.30 -2.08 6.00
C LEU A 180 -11.96 -1.89 4.53
N ALA A 181 -11.16 -0.87 4.18
CA ALA A 181 -10.70 -0.65 2.81
C ALA A 181 -9.97 -1.88 2.26
N HIS A 182 -9.07 -2.48 3.04
CA HIS A 182 -8.38 -3.70 2.64
C HIS A 182 -9.36 -4.88 2.43
N ALA A 183 -10.30 -5.09 3.36
CA ALA A 183 -11.29 -6.16 3.25
C ALA A 183 -12.20 -6.00 2.02
N LEU A 184 -12.66 -4.77 1.75
CA LEU A 184 -13.45 -4.45 0.55
C LEU A 184 -12.65 -4.72 -0.72
N VAL A 185 -11.39 -4.29 -0.79
CA VAL A 185 -10.56 -4.55 -1.97
C VAL A 185 -10.32 -6.04 -2.18
N GLN A 186 -10.11 -6.82 -1.12
CA GLN A 186 -10.01 -8.28 -1.22
C GLN A 186 -11.30 -8.92 -1.75
N ALA A 187 -12.45 -8.51 -1.23
CA ALA A 187 -13.75 -9.02 -1.68
C ALA A 187 -14.05 -8.62 -3.13
N LEU A 188 -13.74 -7.38 -3.52
CA LEU A 188 -13.90 -6.91 -4.88
C LEU A 188 -12.94 -7.59 -5.85
N ALA A 189 -11.71 -7.90 -5.45
CA ALA A 189 -10.74 -8.55 -6.32
C ALA A 189 -11.15 -9.97 -6.76
N THR A 190 -12.04 -10.63 -6.03
CA THR A 190 -12.62 -11.94 -6.39
C THR A 190 -13.99 -11.82 -7.03
N HIS A 191 -14.54 -10.61 -7.14
CA HIS A 191 -15.90 -10.38 -7.62
C HIS A 191 -15.99 -10.56 -9.15
N PRO A 192 -17.01 -11.28 -9.68
CA PRO A 192 -17.13 -11.57 -11.11
C PRO A 192 -17.11 -10.34 -12.05
N ALA A 193 -17.61 -9.20 -11.59
CA ALA A 193 -17.58 -7.94 -12.35
C ALA A 193 -16.19 -7.28 -12.41
N ILE A 194 -15.28 -7.60 -11.48
CA ILE A 194 -13.96 -6.98 -11.35
C ILE A 194 -12.86 -7.88 -11.91
N THR A 195 -12.98 -9.20 -11.72
CA THR A 195 -11.99 -10.19 -12.19
C THR A 195 -11.54 -9.98 -13.65
N PRO A 196 -12.43 -9.67 -14.63
CA PRO A 196 -12.02 -9.42 -16.01
C PRO A 196 -11.07 -8.22 -16.18
N HIS A 197 -11.16 -7.23 -15.29
CA HIS A 197 -10.29 -6.05 -15.32
C HIS A 197 -8.93 -6.29 -14.65
N LEU A 198 -8.82 -7.31 -13.79
CA LEU A 198 -7.58 -7.70 -13.13
C LEU A 198 -6.81 -8.76 -13.93
N ALA A 199 -7.48 -9.45 -14.85
CA ALA A 199 -6.87 -10.42 -15.74
C ALA A 199 -5.81 -9.72 -16.61
N VAL A 200 -4.58 -10.23 -16.55
CA VAL A 200 -3.49 -9.76 -17.41
C VAL A 200 -3.31 -10.74 -18.54
N GLU A 201 -3.58 -10.31 -19.77
CA GLU A 201 -3.24 -11.11 -20.93
C GLU A 201 -1.71 -11.21 -21.05
N THR A 202 -1.22 -12.45 -21.00
CA THR A 202 0.18 -12.77 -21.27
C THR A 202 0.36 -12.85 -22.78
N SER A 203 1.20 -11.97 -23.33
CA SER A 203 1.57 -12.00 -24.74
C SER A 203 2.43 -13.24 -25.06
N ALA A 204 2.54 -13.57 -26.34
CA ALA A 204 3.33 -14.70 -26.85
C ALA A 204 4.75 -14.80 -26.24
N PRO A 205 5.32 -16.02 -26.14
CA PRO A 205 6.60 -16.23 -25.46
C PRO A 205 7.73 -15.37 -26.07
N PRO A 206 8.59 -14.78 -25.23
CA PRO A 206 9.64 -13.87 -25.69
C PRO A 206 10.70 -14.60 -26.52
N HIS A 207 11.25 -13.91 -27.53
CA HIS A 207 12.28 -14.47 -28.42
C HIS A 207 13.71 -14.32 -27.85
N SER A 208 13.91 -13.52 -26.80
CA SER A 208 15.20 -13.34 -26.12
C SER A 208 15.02 -13.05 -24.62
N GLU A 209 16.09 -13.20 -23.82
CA GLU A 209 16.07 -12.88 -22.38
C GLU A 209 15.74 -11.41 -22.10
N ARG A 210 16.25 -10.50 -22.93
CA ARG A 210 15.96 -9.06 -22.81
C ARG A 210 14.49 -8.76 -23.07
N ASP A 211 13.91 -9.42 -24.07
CA ASP A 211 12.48 -9.32 -24.37
C ASP A 211 11.64 -9.93 -23.23
N GLY A 212 12.15 -11.00 -22.61
CA GLY A 212 11.54 -11.61 -21.41
C GLY A 212 11.48 -10.65 -20.23
N ALA A 213 12.59 -9.97 -19.89
CA ALA A 213 12.60 -9.00 -18.79
C ALA A 213 11.70 -7.79 -19.05
N ALA A 214 11.64 -7.32 -20.31
CA ALA A 214 10.73 -6.24 -20.69
C ALA A 214 9.26 -6.68 -20.62
N ALA A 215 8.94 -7.90 -21.09
CA ALA A 215 7.62 -8.49 -21.01
C ALA A 215 7.18 -8.69 -19.55
N GLU A 216 8.05 -9.22 -18.70
CA GLU A 216 7.79 -9.38 -17.27
C GLU A 216 7.52 -8.03 -16.59
N SER A 217 8.33 -7.01 -16.88
CA SER A 217 8.12 -5.68 -16.34
C SER A 217 6.80 -5.06 -16.82
N ALA A 218 6.40 -5.30 -18.07
CA ALA A 218 5.13 -4.84 -18.60
C ALA A 218 3.93 -5.58 -17.96
N ILE A 219 4.06 -6.88 -17.72
CA ILE A 219 3.06 -7.69 -16.99
C ILE A 219 2.92 -7.18 -15.56
N ALA A 220 4.05 -6.96 -14.86
CA ALA A 220 4.06 -6.39 -13.51
C ALA A 220 3.41 -5.00 -13.48
N ALA A 221 3.68 -4.15 -14.49
CA ALA A 221 3.06 -2.83 -14.61
C ALA A 221 1.53 -2.94 -14.76
N ARG A 222 1.05 -3.78 -15.69
CA ARG A 222 -0.40 -3.97 -15.89
C ARG A 222 -1.08 -4.48 -14.63
N HIS A 223 -0.48 -5.49 -13.98
CA HIS A 223 -1.01 -6.07 -12.75
C HIS A 223 -1.05 -5.05 -11.61
N GLY A 224 0.06 -4.35 -11.36
CA GLY A 224 0.13 -3.33 -10.32
C GLY A 224 -0.81 -2.15 -10.57
N ALA A 225 -0.99 -1.75 -11.84
CA ALA A 225 -1.93 -0.69 -12.20
C ALA A 225 -3.38 -1.11 -11.95
N ALA A 226 -3.76 -2.35 -12.30
CA ALA A 226 -5.11 -2.87 -12.07
C ALA A 226 -5.47 -2.92 -10.58
N TYR A 227 -4.58 -3.46 -9.73
CA TYR A 227 -4.82 -3.52 -8.29
C TYR A 227 -4.76 -2.15 -7.61
N LEU A 228 -3.88 -1.25 -8.06
CA LEU A 228 -3.85 0.11 -7.55
C LEU A 228 -5.12 0.88 -7.93
N ALA A 229 -5.58 0.76 -9.18
CA ALA A 229 -6.83 1.37 -9.63
C ALA A 229 -8.03 0.89 -8.81
N LEU A 230 -8.14 -0.43 -8.60
CA LEU A 230 -9.15 -1.03 -7.73
C LEU A 230 -9.10 -0.45 -6.31
N ALA A 231 -7.91 -0.41 -5.70
CA ALA A 231 -7.73 0.09 -4.36
C ALA A 231 -8.05 1.58 -4.21
N VAL A 232 -7.65 2.40 -5.18
CA VAL A 232 -7.92 3.84 -5.23
C VAL A 232 -9.42 4.13 -5.42
N ALA A 233 -10.10 3.40 -6.32
CA ALA A 233 -11.54 3.54 -6.53
C ALA A 233 -12.32 3.20 -5.24
N THR A 234 -11.97 2.09 -4.60
CA THR A 234 -12.59 1.67 -3.34
C THR A 234 -12.31 2.66 -2.21
N ALA A 235 -11.08 3.15 -2.09
CA ALA A 235 -10.72 4.18 -1.10
C ALA A 235 -11.54 5.47 -1.31
N ARG A 236 -11.75 5.91 -2.56
CA ARG A 236 -12.57 7.07 -2.89
C ARG A 236 -14.04 6.86 -2.55
N ALA A 237 -14.60 5.69 -2.86
CA ALA A 237 -15.96 5.32 -2.51
C ALA A 237 -16.16 5.34 -0.98
N LEU A 238 -15.23 4.73 -0.23
CA LEU A 238 -15.27 4.69 1.22
C LEU A 238 -15.19 6.09 1.84
N LEU A 239 -14.21 6.89 1.42
CA LEU A 239 -13.96 8.23 1.96
C LEU A 239 -15.06 9.24 1.62
N ARG A 240 -15.95 8.95 0.65
CA ARG A 240 -17.16 9.74 0.40
C ARG A 240 -18.11 9.71 1.61
N GLU A 241 -18.17 8.60 2.33
CA GLU A 241 -19.02 8.45 3.51
C GLU A 241 -18.34 8.85 4.81
N VAL A 242 -17.00 8.78 4.84
CA VAL A 242 -16.23 9.17 6.01
C VAL A 242 -16.27 10.70 6.13
N ALA A 243 -17.30 11.22 6.79
CA ALA A 243 -17.38 12.63 7.14
C ALA A 243 -16.26 12.97 8.14
N VAL A 244 -15.16 13.52 7.63
CA VAL A 244 -14.09 14.09 8.44
C VAL A 244 -14.28 15.61 8.45
N PRO A 245 -14.34 16.28 9.61
CA PRO A 245 -14.55 17.73 9.67
C PRO A 245 -13.46 18.54 8.95
N THR A 246 -12.23 18.01 8.91
CA THR A 246 -11.07 18.57 8.22
C THR A 246 -10.17 17.43 7.77
N PRO A 247 -10.49 16.74 6.64
CA PRO A 247 -9.59 15.71 6.16
C PRO A 247 -8.26 16.37 5.77
N PRO A 248 -7.12 15.67 5.92
CA PRO A 248 -5.92 16.01 5.18
C PRO A 248 -6.23 16.03 3.67
N SER A 249 -5.28 16.46 2.82
CA SER A 249 -5.47 16.49 1.37
C SER A 249 -6.20 15.24 0.86
N ARG A 250 -7.41 15.43 0.29
CA ARG A 250 -8.30 14.32 -0.11
C ARG A 250 -7.60 13.35 -1.04
N ALA A 251 -6.86 13.87 -2.02
CA ALA A 251 -6.05 13.09 -2.93
C ALA A 251 -4.98 12.28 -2.18
N ALA A 252 -4.26 12.89 -1.25
CA ALA A 252 -3.24 12.20 -0.44
C ALA A 252 -3.83 11.08 0.40
N THR A 253 -5.01 11.27 1.00
CA THR A 253 -5.71 10.25 1.76
C THR A 253 -6.17 9.08 0.88
N VAL A 254 -6.81 9.37 -0.26
CA VAL A 254 -7.30 8.34 -1.19
C VAL A 254 -6.13 7.54 -1.75
N VAL A 255 -5.08 8.21 -2.24
CA VAL A 255 -3.90 7.57 -2.82
C VAL A 255 -3.11 6.79 -1.77
N GLY A 256 -2.88 7.37 -0.59
CA GLY A 256 -2.17 6.69 0.50
C GLY A 256 -2.90 5.43 0.97
N LEU A 257 -4.23 5.50 1.13
CA LEU A 257 -5.06 4.36 1.49
C LEU A 257 -5.07 3.30 0.39
N GLY A 258 -5.23 3.72 -0.87
CA GLY A 258 -5.19 2.83 -2.04
C GLY A 258 -3.85 2.11 -2.18
N LEU A 259 -2.73 2.82 -2.03
CA LEU A 259 -1.39 2.23 -2.08
C LEU A 259 -1.13 1.24 -0.95
N GLY A 260 -1.40 1.64 0.29
CA GLY A 260 -1.18 0.79 1.45
C GLY A 260 -2.05 -0.47 1.42
N THR A 261 -3.25 -0.40 0.83
CA THR A 261 -4.12 -1.57 0.64
C THR A 261 -3.66 -2.45 -0.51
N ALA A 262 -3.30 -1.88 -1.67
CA ALA A 262 -2.79 -2.61 -2.83
C ALA A 262 -1.49 -3.36 -2.50
N ALA A 263 -0.56 -2.74 -1.76
CA ALA A 263 0.69 -3.36 -1.35
C ALA A 263 0.52 -4.59 -0.43
N ARG A 264 -0.67 -4.80 0.12
CA ARG A 264 -1.00 -5.92 1.01
C ARG A 264 -1.70 -7.08 0.31
N ILE A 265 -2.10 -6.93 -0.95
CA ILE A 265 -2.84 -7.98 -1.64
C ILE A 265 -1.84 -9.05 -2.09
N PRO A 266 -1.96 -10.29 -1.60
CA PRO A 266 -1.18 -11.38 -2.15
C PRO A 266 -1.61 -11.61 -3.60
N HIS A 267 -0.67 -11.78 -4.52
CA HIS A 267 -0.97 -12.05 -5.93
C HIS A 267 -1.09 -13.56 -6.15
N PRO A 268 -2.30 -14.15 -6.21
CA PRO A 268 -2.50 -15.60 -6.12
C PRO A 268 -2.10 -16.36 -7.40
N GLU A 269 -2.10 -15.72 -8.57
CA GLU A 269 -1.86 -16.42 -9.85
C GLU A 269 -0.38 -16.76 -10.12
N ARG A 270 0.52 -16.47 -9.17
CA ARG A 270 1.96 -16.47 -9.43
C ARG A 270 2.73 -17.77 -9.19
N LEU A 271 2.09 -18.82 -8.70
CA LEU A 271 2.81 -20.08 -8.41
C LEU A 271 2.82 -21.07 -9.59
N ALA A 272 1.89 -20.98 -10.54
CA ALA A 272 1.84 -21.90 -11.68
C ALA A 272 2.52 -21.35 -12.94
N ASP A 273 2.35 -20.05 -13.24
CA ASP A 273 2.68 -19.50 -14.55
C ASP A 273 4.16 -19.10 -14.75
N PHE A 274 4.93 -18.83 -13.70
CA PHE A 274 6.36 -18.46 -13.85
C PHE A 274 7.30 -19.68 -13.90
N SER A 275 6.76 -20.90 -13.81
CA SER A 275 7.52 -22.15 -13.86
C SER A 275 8.19 -22.38 -15.23
N TRP A 276 7.52 -22.02 -16.34
CA TRP A 276 8.04 -22.29 -17.69
C TRP A 276 9.17 -21.35 -18.12
N ILE A 277 9.24 -20.13 -17.59
CA ILE A 277 10.34 -19.17 -17.87
C ILE A 277 11.68 -19.70 -17.32
N ARG A 278 11.66 -20.56 -16.29
CA ARG A 278 12.87 -21.06 -15.62
C ARG A 278 13.51 -22.27 -16.29
N ILE A 279 12.84 -22.92 -17.25
CA ILE A 279 13.29 -24.21 -17.83
C ILE A 279 14.16 -24.01 -19.10
N GLY A 280 14.17 -22.82 -19.72
CA GLY A 280 14.91 -22.58 -20.97
C GLY A 280 16.43 -22.38 -20.85
N GLY A 281 16.98 -22.21 -19.65
CA GLY A 281 18.37 -21.73 -19.46
C GLY A 281 19.45 -22.77 -19.14
N ARG A 282 19.12 -24.04 -18.91
CA ARG A 282 20.16 -25.08 -18.66
C ARG A 282 20.47 -25.85 -19.93
N GLY A 283 21.34 -25.26 -20.74
CA GLY A 283 22.05 -25.95 -21.81
C GLY A 283 22.66 -27.26 -21.30
N THR A 284 22.23 -28.34 -21.91
CA THR A 284 22.84 -29.66 -21.82
C THR A 284 24.25 -29.60 -22.38
N ARG A 285 25.25 -29.36 -21.52
CA ARG A 285 26.64 -29.72 -21.83
C ARG A 285 26.78 -31.24 -21.71
N THR A 286 26.46 -31.95 -22.79
CA THR A 286 27.07 -33.24 -23.08
C THR A 286 28.50 -32.98 -23.53
N VAL A 287 29.45 -33.15 -22.61
CA VAL A 287 30.86 -33.34 -22.97
C VAL A 287 31.04 -34.84 -23.14
N ARG A 288 31.37 -35.23 -24.38
CA ARG A 288 31.84 -36.55 -24.79
C ARG A 288 33.18 -36.89 -24.16
#